data_AF-F5YNF9-F1
#
_entry.id   AF-F5YNF9-F1
#
_cell.length_a   1.000
_cell.length_b   1.000
_cell.length_c   1.000
_cell.angle_alpha   90.00
_cell.angle_beta   90.00
_cell.angle_gamma   90.00
#
_symmetry.space_group_name_H-M   'P 1'
#
loop_
_entity.id
_entity.type
_entity.pdbx_description
1 polymer ?
#
loop_
_entity_poly.entity_id
_entity_poly.type
_entity_poly.pdbx_seq_one_letter_code
_entity_poly.pdbx_strand_id
1 'polypeptide(L)'
;MATILATTALELSPEKKKEVIAALGVSIGEVFKTYSLYFQQLSRENVAGAAVDQTTFYVFVPPYMEVDRRRTLIKKLHDTMVAQVGNKGDLKNIVIFKYHDDEACGVDGILRSDAKAAAAK
;
A
#
# COMPACT_ATOMS: atom_id res chain seq x y z
N MET A 1 -6.02 10.70 -3.63
CA MET A 1 -4.67 10.31 -3.18
C MET A 1 -4.81 9.00 -2.43
N ALA A 2 -3.87 8.07 -2.60
CA ALA A 2 -3.78 6.87 -1.79
C ALA A 2 -2.51 6.93 -0.95
N THR A 3 -2.58 6.51 0.31
CA THR A 3 -1.40 6.33 1.14
C THR A 3 -1.20 4.84 1.37
N ILE A 4 -0.03 4.31 1.06
CA ILE A 4 0.29 2.89 1.26
C ILE A 4 1.40 2.78 2.29
N LEU A 5 1.11 2.11 3.41
CA LEU A 5 2.12 1.68 4.37
C LEU A 5 2.36 0.19 4.19
N ALA A 6 3.52 -0.17 3.66
CA ALA A 6 3.97 -1.54 3.53
C ALA A 6 4.92 -1.89 4.67
N THR A 7 4.65 -2.99 5.35
CA THR A 7 5.53 -3.58 6.35
C THR A 7 5.94 -4.97 5.90
N THR A 8 7.22 -5.29 5.97
CA THR A 8 7.72 -6.62 5.60
C THR A 8 8.64 -7.17 6.69
N ALA A 9 8.52 -8.45 6.97
CA ALA A 9 9.44 -9.20 7.83
C ALA A 9 10.58 -9.85 7.03
N LEU A 10 10.55 -9.75 5.70
CA LEU A 10 11.57 -10.30 4.84
C LEU A 10 12.91 -9.63 5.10
N GLU A 11 13.95 -10.44 5.21
CA GLU A 11 15.33 -9.96 5.23
C GLU A 11 15.75 -9.58 3.80
N LEU A 12 15.68 -8.28 3.51
CA LEU A 12 16.12 -7.72 2.24
C LEU A 12 17.45 -7.02 2.44
N SER A 13 18.39 -7.21 1.51
CA SER A 13 19.55 -6.33 1.43
C SER A 13 19.12 -4.90 1.07
N PRO A 14 19.95 -3.87 1.36
CA PRO A 14 19.63 -2.50 0.98
C PRO A 14 19.34 -2.31 -0.51
N GLU A 15 20.07 -3.03 -1.38
CA GLU A 15 19.90 -3.02 -2.83
C GLU A 15 18.57 -3.67 -3.20
N LYS A 16 18.29 -4.85 -2.65
CA LYS A 16 17.05 -5.55 -2.95
C LYS A 16 15.82 -4.79 -2.47
N LYS A 17 15.92 -4.13 -1.31
CA LYS A 17 14.87 -3.25 -0.79
C LYS A 17 14.57 -2.11 -1.77
N LYS A 18 15.59 -1.48 -2.37
CA LYS A 18 15.41 -0.43 -3.39
C LYS A 18 14.70 -0.97 -4.63
N GLU A 19 15.09 -2.15 -5.12
CA GLU A 19 14.45 -2.80 -6.27
C GLU A 19 12.96 -3.09 -6.00
N VAL A 20 12.65 -3.65 -4.82
CA VAL A 20 11.27 -3.93 -4.40
C VAL A 20 10.45 -2.65 -4.36
N ILE A 21 10.96 -1.59 -3.74
CA ILE A 21 10.27 -0.30 -3.66
C ILE A 21 10.02 0.29 -5.06
N ALA A 22 11.02 0.23 -5.95
CA ALA A 22 10.88 0.72 -7.32
C ALA A 22 9.81 -0.06 -8.10
N ALA A 23 9.84 -1.40 -8.02
CA ALA A 23 8.85 -2.26 -8.68
C ALA A 23 7.44 -2.04 -8.14
N LEU A 24 7.28 -1.95 -6.82
CA LEU A 24 6.00 -1.59 -6.18
C LEU A 24 5.52 -0.21 -6.64
N GLY A 25 6.42 0.75 -6.78
CA GLY A 25 6.09 2.09 -7.27
C GLY A 25 5.49 2.09 -8.67
N VAL A 26 6.02 1.27 -9.59
CA VAL A 26 5.45 1.08 -10.93
C VAL A 26 4.04 0.49 -10.82
N SER A 27 3.88 -0.62 -10.09
CA SER A 27 2.59 -1.31 -9.94
C SER A 27 1.50 -0.46 -9.29
N ILE A 28 1.85 0.32 -8.27
CA ILE A 28 0.92 1.23 -7.59
C ILE A 28 0.57 2.40 -8.52
N GLY A 29 1.54 2.92 -9.28
CA GLY A 29 1.35 4.01 -10.23
C GLY A 29 0.37 3.68 -11.37
N GLU A 30 0.28 2.42 -11.76
CA GLU A 30 -0.74 1.95 -12.73
C GLU A 30 -2.17 2.00 -12.16
N VAL A 31 -2.33 1.96 -10.83
CA VAL A 31 -3.63 2.02 -10.17
C VAL A 31 -3.97 3.43 -9.71
N PHE A 32 -2.98 4.21 -9.24
CA PHE A 32 -3.17 5.53 -8.67
C PHE A 32 -2.28 6.58 -9.34
N LYS A 33 -2.92 7.64 -9.85
CA LYS A 33 -2.21 8.82 -10.38
C LYS A 33 -1.40 9.57 -9.31
N THR A 34 -1.84 9.53 -8.05
CA THR A 34 -1.19 10.21 -6.93
C THR A 34 -1.21 9.33 -5.69
N TYR A 35 -0.04 8.91 -5.23
CA TYR A 35 0.11 8.05 -4.07
C TYR A 35 1.40 8.35 -3.29
N SER A 36 1.44 7.89 -2.04
CA SER A 36 2.66 7.75 -1.25
C SER A 36 2.88 6.28 -0.87
N LEU A 37 4.13 5.83 -0.89
CA LEU A 37 4.53 4.50 -0.42
C LEU A 37 5.54 4.66 0.71
N TYR A 38 5.17 4.21 1.90
CA TYR A 38 6.05 4.06 3.05
C TYR A 38 6.38 2.57 3.21
N PHE A 39 7.64 2.20 3.00
CA PHE A 39 8.07 0.80 3.05
C PHE A 39 9.01 0.56 4.23
N GLN A 40 8.52 -0.18 5.23
CA GLN A 40 9.25 -0.51 6.44
C GLN A 40 9.61 -2.00 6.48
N GLN A 41 10.89 -2.28 6.71
CA GLN A 41 11.36 -3.62 7.03
C GLN A 41 11.41 -3.75 8.55
N LEU A 42 10.80 -4.79 9.10
CA LEU A 42 10.73 -5.06 10.52
C LEU A 42 11.90 -5.97 10.93
N SER A 43 12.43 -5.77 12.13
CA SER A 43 13.34 -6.72 12.77
C SER A 43 12.62 -8.05 12.99
N ARG A 44 13.32 -9.17 12.82
CA ARG A 44 12.76 -10.52 13.05
C ARG A 44 12.25 -10.70 14.48
N GLU A 45 12.84 -10.01 15.46
CA GLU A 45 12.40 -10.08 16.85
C GLU A 45 10.99 -9.51 17.08
N ASN A 46 10.51 -8.66 16.18
CA ASN A 46 9.20 -8.02 16.26
C ASN A 46 8.09 -8.85 15.55
N VAL A 47 8.42 -10.05 15.07
CA VAL A 47 7.54 -10.85 14.22
C VAL A 47 7.52 -12.30 14.69
N ALA A 48 6.33 -12.88 14.81
CA ALA A 48 6.14 -14.23 15.34
C ALA A 48 5.49 -15.19 14.33
N GLY A 49 5.86 -16.47 14.41
CA GLY A 49 5.22 -17.56 13.69
C GLY A 49 5.22 -17.39 12.17
N ALA A 50 4.06 -17.57 11.55
CA ALA A 50 3.92 -17.53 10.09
C ALA A 50 4.19 -16.15 9.46
N ALA A 51 4.29 -15.09 10.26
CA ALA A 51 4.50 -13.72 9.78
C ALA A 51 5.96 -13.42 9.37
N VAL A 52 6.92 -14.31 9.67
CA VAL A 52 8.36 -14.09 9.41
C VAL A 52 8.70 -13.84 7.93
N ASP A 53 7.87 -14.34 7.00
CA ASP A 53 8.03 -14.10 5.55
C ASP A 53 6.90 -13.27 4.95
N GLN A 54 6.18 -12.53 5.79
CA GLN A 54 4.98 -11.81 5.38
C GLN A 54 5.29 -10.35 5.05
N THR A 55 4.60 -9.85 4.04
CA THR A 55 4.44 -8.44 3.73
C THR A 55 2.97 -8.05 3.85
N THR A 56 2.71 -7.00 4.64
CA THR A 56 1.36 -6.45 4.83
C THR A 56 1.32 -5.01 4.32
N PHE A 57 0.36 -4.74 3.45
CA PHE A 57 0.07 -3.43 2.88
C PHE A 57 -1.19 -2.85 3.53
N TYR A 58 -1.06 -1.72 4.19
CA TYR A 58 -2.18 -0.90 4.63
C TYR A 58 -2.43 0.20 3.60
N VAL A 59 -3.59 0.16 2.96
CA VAL A 59 -3.94 1.04 1.84
C VAL A 59 -5.03 1.99 2.32
N PHE A 60 -4.66 3.25 2.54
CA PHE A 60 -5.55 4.32 2.94
C PHE A 60 -6.15 4.99 1.70
N VAL A 61 -7.46 4.84 1.54
CA VAL A 61 -8.21 5.31 0.36
C VAL A 61 -9.62 5.76 0.74
N PRO A 62 -10.31 6.53 -0.11
CA PRO A 62 -11.72 6.82 0.12
C PRO A 62 -12.62 5.58 0.10
N PRO A 63 -13.74 5.57 0.87
CA PRO A 63 -14.66 4.43 0.94
C PRO A 63 -15.34 4.13 -0.40
N TYR A 64 -15.41 5.12 -1.29
CA TYR A 64 -16.00 5.04 -2.62
C TYR A 64 -15.02 4.54 -3.71
N MET A 65 -13.83 4.03 -3.35
CA MET A 65 -12.95 3.40 -4.34
C MET A 65 -13.61 2.15 -4.94
N GLU A 66 -13.72 2.05 -6.27
CA GLU A 66 -14.34 0.89 -6.94
C GLU A 66 -13.72 -0.46 -6.54
N VAL A 67 -14.57 -1.48 -6.36
CA VAL A 67 -14.15 -2.82 -5.92
C VAL A 67 -13.18 -3.46 -6.92
N ASP A 68 -13.40 -3.32 -8.23
CA ASP A 68 -12.49 -3.88 -9.24
C ASP A 68 -11.11 -3.23 -9.24
N ARG A 69 -11.05 -1.94 -8.90
CA ARG A 69 -9.78 -1.25 -8.71
C ARG A 69 -9.04 -1.78 -7.49
N ARG A 70 -9.75 -2.13 -6.41
CA ARG A 70 -9.16 -2.80 -5.22
C ARG A 70 -8.63 -4.18 -5.58
N ARG A 71 -9.40 -4.98 -6.33
CA ARG A 71 -8.98 -6.32 -6.83
C ARG A 71 -7.70 -6.22 -7.67
N THR A 72 -7.66 -5.26 -8.59
CA THR A 72 -6.49 -4.97 -9.43
C THR A 72 -5.27 -4.64 -8.58
N LEU A 73 -5.41 -3.77 -7.57
CA LEU A 73 -4.31 -3.42 -6.68
C LEU A 73 -3.80 -4.64 -5.90
N ILE A 74 -4.70 -5.43 -5.31
CA ILE A 74 -4.33 -6.64 -4.57
C ILE A 74 -3.48 -7.57 -5.44
N LYS A 75 -3.96 -7.85 -6.66
CA LYS A 75 -3.25 -8.73 -7.60
C LYS A 75 -1.87 -8.17 -7.96
N LYS A 76 -1.80 -6.88 -8.32
CA LYS A 76 -0.52 -6.25 -8.70
C LYS A 76 0.50 -6.27 -7.56
N LEU A 77 0.09 -5.94 -6.34
CA LEU A 77 0.98 -5.98 -5.17
C LEU A 77 1.49 -7.40 -4.91
N HIS A 78 0.60 -8.40 -4.99
CA HIS A 78 0.98 -9.80 -4.84
C HIS A 78 1.98 -10.25 -5.91
N ASP A 79 1.63 -10.07 -7.19
CA ASP A 79 2.45 -10.49 -8.33
C ASP A 79 3.84 -9.83 -8.30
N THR A 80 3.91 -8.55 -7.95
CA THR A 80 5.17 -7.80 -7.83
C THR A 80 6.03 -8.34 -6.70
N MET A 81 5.45 -8.63 -5.53
CA MET A 81 6.21 -9.26 -4.45
C MET A 81 6.71 -10.64 -4.86
N VAL A 82 5.87 -11.48 -5.47
CA VAL A 82 6.29 -12.80 -5.96
C VAL A 82 7.44 -12.69 -6.97
N ALA A 83 7.37 -11.74 -7.91
CA ALA A 83 8.42 -11.52 -8.89
C ALA A 83 9.74 -11.04 -8.25
N GLN A 84 9.66 -10.20 -7.21
CA GLN A 84 10.83 -9.61 -6.59
C GLN A 84 11.50 -10.51 -5.55
N VAL A 85 10.72 -11.19 -4.71
CA VAL A 85 11.24 -11.92 -3.54
C VAL A 85 10.93 -13.43 -3.57
N GLY A 86 10.29 -13.89 -4.66
CA GLY A 86 9.84 -15.26 -4.82
C GLY A 86 8.50 -15.54 -4.14
N ASN A 87 7.86 -16.66 -4.52
CA ASN A 87 6.66 -17.13 -3.84
C ASN A 87 7.03 -17.66 -2.44
N LYS A 88 6.45 -17.07 -1.40
CA LYS A 88 6.67 -17.44 0.01
C LYS A 88 5.58 -18.36 0.57
N GLY A 89 4.62 -18.75 -0.25
CA GLY A 89 3.45 -19.55 0.14
C GLY A 89 2.23 -18.70 0.52
N ASP A 90 1.26 -19.35 1.14
CA ASP A 90 -0.03 -18.75 1.47
C ASP A 90 0.07 -17.69 2.57
N LEU A 91 -0.82 -16.69 2.49
CA LEU A 91 -0.95 -15.59 3.46
C LEU A 91 0.30 -14.71 3.63
N LYS A 92 1.20 -14.69 2.63
CA LYS A 92 2.46 -13.92 2.71
C LYS A 92 2.39 -12.51 2.15
N ASN A 93 1.40 -12.21 1.31
CA ASN A 93 1.14 -10.85 0.82
C ASN A 93 -0.29 -10.48 1.21
N ILE A 94 -0.44 -9.63 2.24
CA ILE A 94 -1.74 -9.23 2.77
C ILE A 94 -1.99 -7.77 2.41
N VAL A 95 -3.20 -7.46 1.93
CA VAL A 95 -3.60 -6.07 1.60
C VAL A 95 -4.85 -5.73 2.40
N ILE A 96 -4.76 -4.69 3.22
CA ILE A 96 -5.83 -4.21 4.10
C ILE A 96 -6.19 -2.79 3.68
N PHE A 97 -7.44 -2.58 3.26
CA PHE A 97 -7.94 -1.24 2.96
C PHE A 97 -8.41 -0.55 4.24
N LYS A 98 -7.93 0.67 4.47
CA LYS A 98 -8.37 1.58 5.53
C LYS A 98 -9.04 2.78 4.88
N TYR A 99 -10.24 3.11 5.32
CA TYR A 99 -11.04 4.15 4.67
C TYR A 99 -10.88 5.49 5.38
N HIS A 100 -10.84 6.56 4.59
CA HIS A 100 -10.97 7.93 5.05
C HIS A 100 -12.01 8.64 4.18
N ASP A 101 -12.99 9.29 4.76
CA ASP A 101 -13.92 10.13 3.99
C ASP A 101 -13.31 11.53 3.73
N ASP A 102 -14.13 12.45 3.21
CA ASP A 102 -13.69 13.80 2.90
C ASP A 102 -13.53 14.69 4.16
N GLU A 103 -14.13 14.31 5.28
CA GLU A 103 -14.00 15.02 6.57
C GLU A 103 -12.80 14.52 7.38
N ALA A 104 -12.34 13.30 7.10
CA ALA A 104 -11.15 12.69 7.69
C ALA A 104 -9.86 12.92 6.88
N CYS A 105 -9.90 13.71 5.80
CA CYS A 105 -8.76 13.92 4.91
C CYS A 105 -8.54 15.41 4.61
N GLY A 106 -7.48 15.97 5.21
CA GLY A 106 -6.99 17.32 4.89
C GLY A 106 -5.90 17.29 3.82
N VAL A 107 -5.93 18.24 2.88
CA VAL A 107 -4.91 18.46 1.85
C VAL A 107 -4.62 19.95 1.79
N ASP A 108 -3.33 20.32 1.81
CA ASP A 108 -2.87 21.71 1.72
C ASP A 108 -3.54 22.66 2.75
N GLY A 109 -3.78 22.13 3.96
CA GLY A 109 -4.40 22.88 5.06
C GLY A 109 -5.92 22.98 5.02
N ILE A 110 -6.60 22.33 4.07
CA ILE A 110 -8.07 22.40 3.90
C ILE A 110 -8.66 20.98 3.94
N LEU A 111 -9.81 20.79 4.59
CA LEU A 111 -10.54 19.53 4.53
C LEU A 111 -11.07 19.27 3.11
N ARG A 112 -11.08 18.01 2.69
CA ARG A 112 -11.61 17.66 1.37
C ARG A 112 -13.10 17.98 1.24
N SER A 113 -13.86 17.92 2.33
CA SER A 113 -15.28 18.32 2.36
C SER A 113 -15.43 19.80 2.03
N ASP A 114 -14.64 20.68 2.63
CA ASP A 114 -14.64 22.12 2.38
C ASP A 114 -14.25 22.45 0.93
N ALA A 115 -13.20 21.80 0.42
CA ALA A 115 -12.75 21.99 -0.96
C ALA A 115 -13.83 21.57 -1.98
N LYS A 116 -14.55 20.46 -1.72
CA LYS A 116 -15.66 20.02 -2.57
C LYS A 116 -16.84 20.99 -2.52
N ALA A 117 -17.20 21.48 -1.33
CA ALA A 117 -18.28 22.46 -1.18
C ALA A 117 -17.96 23.79 -1.89
N ALA A 118 -16.70 24.22 -1.90
CA ALA A 118 -16.26 25.40 -2.63
C ALA A 118 -16.34 25.21 -4.16
N ALA A 119 -15.99 24.03 -4.67
CA ALA A 119 -16.00 23.73 -6.11
C ALA A 119 -17.40 23.49 -6.70
N ALA A 120 -18.42 23.27 -5.87
CA ALA A 120 -19.81 23.08 -6.29
C ALA A 120 -20.62 24.39 -6.39
N LYS A 121 -20.01 25.53 -6.05
CA LYS A 121 -20.57 26.88 -6.19
C LYS A 121 -20.13 27.51 -7.51
#